data_AF-A0A5P9GXB8-F1
#
_entry.id   AF-A0A5P9GXB8-F1
#
_cell.length_a   1.000
_cell.length_b   1.000
_cell.length_c   1.000
_cell.angle_alpha   90.00
_cell.angle_beta   90.00
_cell.angle_gamma   90.00
#
_symmetry.space_group_name_H-M   'P 1'
#
loop_
_entity.id
_entity.type
_entity.pdbx_description
1 polymer ?
#
loop_
_entity_poly.entity_id
_entity_poly.type
_entity_poly.pdbx_seq_one_letter_code
_entity_poly.pdbx_strand_id
1 'polypeptide(L)'
;MLALAGIIDAINRGVSHLVRWFALVMVLVQFGIVIGRYVFGVNSIWVQESVLYLHATLFMLAAGYTLLVDKHVRVDIFYAKAAPATRRWIDMAGHLFLLLPSMAALLCWSWPSVRNSWKILEGPISVGGIEAVFLLKSLIPVFCVLVALQSIAILLRLVAGEEPA
;
A
#
# COMPACT_ATOMS: atom_id res chain seq x y z
N MET A 1 -2.23 -13.54 -21.42
CA MET A 1 -2.60 -13.65 -19.99
C MET A 1 -1.39 -13.50 -19.08
N LEU A 2 -0.37 -14.37 -19.21
CA LEU A 2 0.85 -14.29 -18.38
C LEU A 2 1.69 -13.02 -18.61
N ALA A 3 1.75 -12.51 -19.84
CA ALA A 3 2.43 -11.24 -20.13
C ALA A 3 1.84 -10.05 -19.35
N LEU A 4 0.50 -10.01 -19.19
CA LEU A 4 -0.17 -8.95 -18.42
C LEU A 4 0.18 -9.06 -16.93
N ALA A 5 0.18 -10.28 -16.38
CA ALA A 5 0.61 -10.52 -15.00
C ALA A 5 2.08 -10.11 -14.79
N GLY A 6 2.97 -10.39 -15.75
CA GLY A 6 4.37 -9.94 -15.70
C GLY A 6 4.54 -8.42 -15.70
N ILE A 7 3.72 -7.69 -16.45
CA ILE A 7 3.72 -6.22 -16.45
C ILE A 7 3.30 -5.68 -15.08
N ILE A 8 2.24 -6.24 -14.49
CA ILE A 8 1.74 -5.82 -13.18
C ILE A 8 2.80 -6.06 -12.10
N ASP A 9 3.47 -7.21 -12.13
CA ASP A 9 4.58 -7.51 -11.22
C ASP A 9 5.72 -6.52 -11.36
N ALA A 10 6.07 -6.14 -12.60
CA ALA A 10 7.12 -5.16 -12.87
C ALA A 10 6.76 -3.78 -12.30
N ILE A 11 5.50 -3.36 -12.39
CA ILE A 11 5.01 -2.12 -11.79
C ILE A 11 5.17 -2.19 -10.27
N ASN A 12 4.66 -3.23 -9.61
CA ASN A 12 4.73 -3.36 -8.15
C ASN A 12 6.18 -3.48 -7.63
N ARG A 13 7.05 -4.18 -8.37
CA ARG A 13 8.49 -4.23 -8.09
C ARG A 13 9.13 -2.85 -8.22
N GLY A 14 8.86 -2.14 -9.31
CA GLY A 14 9.40 -0.80 -9.56
C GLY A 14 9.00 0.20 -8.48
N VAL A 15 7.71 0.24 -8.13
CA VAL A 15 7.18 1.06 -7.04
C VAL A 15 7.90 0.75 -5.73
N SER A 16 8.07 -0.54 -5.40
CA SER A 16 8.70 -0.94 -4.14
C SER A 16 10.20 -0.66 -4.07
N HIS A 17 10.90 -0.74 -5.20
CA HIS A 17 12.31 -0.35 -5.28
C HIS A 17 12.55 1.13 -4.97
N LEU A 18 11.59 1.99 -5.32
CA LEU A 18 11.61 3.41 -4.96
C LEU A 18 11.23 3.58 -3.48
N VAL A 19 10.10 2.99 -3.09
CA VAL A 19 9.48 3.20 -1.78
C VAL A 19 10.31 2.66 -0.62
N ARG A 20 11.11 1.61 -0.81
CA ARG A 20 11.99 1.08 0.25
C ARG A 20 12.94 2.14 0.83
N TRP A 21 13.35 3.11 0.02
CA TRP A 21 14.23 4.20 0.47
C TRP A 21 13.54 5.14 1.46
N PHE A 22 12.21 5.20 1.44
CA PHE A 22 11.44 6.04 2.36
C PHE A 22 11.62 5.56 3.80
N ALA A 23 11.84 4.26 4.05
CA ALA A 23 12.17 3.76 5.38
C ALA A 23 13.46 4.37 5.91
N LEU A 24 14.51 4.41 5.09
CA LEU A 24 15.79 5.02 5.47
C LEU A 24 15.63 6.52 5.71
N VAL A 25 14.98 7.23 4.79
CA VAL A 25 14.73 8.67 4.91
C VAL A 25 13.92 8.96 6.18
N MET A 26 12.89 8.17 6.47
CA MET A 26 12.06 8.30 7.67
C MET A 26 12.90 8.16 8.95
N VAL A 27 13.81 7.17 9.02
CA VAL A 27 14.71 7.02 10.18
C VAL A 27 15.64 8.22 10.33
N LEU A 28 16.23 8.71 9.25
CA LEU A 28 17.11 9.88 9.28
C LEU A 28 16.36 11.15 9.71
N VAL A 29 15.15 11.37 9.19
CA VAL A 29 14.30 12.49 9.60
C VAL A 29 13.91 12.37 11.07
N GLN A 30 13.50 11.20 11.53
CA GLN A 30 13.14 10.96 12.92
C GLN A 30 14.32 11.22 13.86
N PHE A 31 15.51 10.77 13.49
CA PHE A 31 16.73 11.04 14.24
C PHE A 31 17.05 12.54 14.27
N GLY A 32 16.91 13.23 13.14
CA GLY A 32 17.04 14.70 13.06
C GLY A 32 16.05 15.44 13.95
N ILE A 33 14.79 14.98 14.03
CA ILE A 33 13.78 15.55 14.94
C ILE A 33 14.21 15.40 16.39
N VAL A 34 14.69 14.23 16.79
CA VAL A 34 15.15 13.97 18.16
C VAL A 34 16.33 14.87 18.51
N ILE A 35 17.35 14.97 17.65
CA ILE A 35 18.48 15.88 17.87
C ILE A 35 18.01 17.33 17.94
N GLY A 36 17.21 17.79 16.96
CA GLY A 36 16.67 19.14 16.93
C GLY A 36 15.94 19.51 18.22
N ARG A 37 15.10 18.60 18.70
CA ARG A 37 14.29 18.81 19.90
C ARG A 37 15.12 18.82 21.19
N TYR A 38 16.01 17.84 21.38
CA TYR A 38 16.69 17.66 22.66
C TYR A 38 18.02 18.40 22.77
N VAL A 39 18.72 18.63 21.66
CA VAL A 39 20.01 19.33 21.64
C VAL A 39 19.83 20.82 21.37
N PHE A 40 18.98 21.16 20.39
CA PHE A 40 18.82 22.54 19.92
C PHE A 40 17.53 23.21 20.40
N GLY A 41 16.63 22.48 21.06
CA GLY A 41 15.34 23.01 21.52
C GLY A 41 14.37 23.40 20.40
N VAL A 42 14.63 23.03 19.14
CA VAL A 42 13.77 23.36 17.99
C VAL A 42 12.73 22.27 17.74
N ASN A 43 11.50 22.69 17.46
CA ASN A 43 10.41 21.78 17.15
C ASN A 43 9.65 22.29 15.91
N SER A 44 9.66 21.49 14.84
CA SER A 44 8.88 21.76 13.63
C SER A 44 7.82 20.70 13.44
N ILE A 45 6.56 21.12 13.41
CA ILE A 45 5.39 20.26 13.16
C ILE A 45 5.44 19.76 11.72
N TRP A 46 5.85 20.60 10.77
CA TRP A 46 6.02 20.22 9.37
C TRP A 46 6.95 19.01 9.20
N VAL A 47 8.12 19.01 9.86
CA VAL A 47 9.07 17.89 9.79
C VAL A 47 8.51 16.64 10.48
N GLN A 48 7.75 16.80 11.56
CA GLN A 48 7.08 15.67 12.22
C GLN A 48 6.01 15.05 11.35
N GLU A 49 5.18 15.85 10.69
CA GLU A 49 4.19 15.36 9.74
C GLU A 49 4.86 14.69 8.53
N SER A 50 6.03 15.14 8.10
CA SER A 50 6.76 14.47 7.00
C SER A 50 7.03 12.98 7.29
N VAL A 51 7.27 12.61 8.55
CA VAL A 51 7.41 11.20 8.96
C VAL A 51 6.11 10.43 8.76
N LEU A 52 4.97 11.03 9.09
CA LEU A 52 3.65 10.44 8.82
C LEU A 52 3.43 10.24 7.32
N TYR A 53 3.77 11.24 6.49
CA TYR A 53 3.63 11.14 5.04
C TYR A 53 4.55 10.07 4.43
N LEU A 54 5.81 10.00 4.88
CA LEU A 54 6.75 8.95 4.48
C LEU A 54 6.23 7.57 4.86
N HIS A 55 5.74 7.42 6.09
CA HIS A 55 5.19 6.16 6.59
C HIS A 55 3.95 5.73 5.79
N ALA A 56 2.96 6.62 5.64
CA ALA A 56 1.74 6.34 4.90
C ALA A 56 2.05 5.97 3.44
N THR A 57 2.94 6.72 2.78
CA THR A 57 3.38 6.42 1.42
C THR A 57 4.06 5.06 1.35
N LEU A 58 4.92 4.74 2.33
CA LEU A 58 5.60 3.47 2.39
C LEU A 58 4.64 2.29 2.49
N PHE A 59 3.71 2.34 3.43
CA PHE A 59 2.76 1.25 3.64
C PHE A 59 1.76 1.10 2.51
N MET A 60 1.21 2.20 2.01
CA MET A 60 0.18 2.18 0.96
C MET A 60 0.74 1.73 -0.39
N LEU A 61 1.96 2.12 -0.75
CA LEU A 61 2.55 1.75 -2.03
C LEU A 61 3.26 0.39 -2.02
N ALA A 62 3.80 -0.05 -0.88
CA ALA A 62 4.46 -1.35 -0.78
C ALA A 62 3.48 -2.52 -0.69
N ALA A 63 2.21 -2.28 -0.34
CA ALA A 63 1.22 -3.34 -0.13
C ALA A 63 1.03 -4.28 -1.34
N GLY A 64 0.98 -3.73 -2.56
CA GLY A 64 0.88 -4.53 -3.79
C GLY A 64 2.05 -5.49 -3.95
N TYR A 65 3.27 -5.04 -3.65
CA TYR A 65 4.45 -5.91 -3.69
C TYR A 65 4.48 -6.94 -2.55
N THR A 66 4.02 -6.59 -1.34
CA THR A 66 3.90 -7.58 -0.26
C THR A 66 2.95 -8.73 -0.64
N LEU A 67 1.90 -8.43 -1.42
CA LEU A 67 1.01 -9.43 -1.97
C LEU A 67 1.67 -10.27 -3.06
N LEU A 68 2.49 -9.64 -3.92
CA LEU A 68 3.27 -10.34 -4.95
C LEU A 68 4.20 -11.41 -4.35
N VAL A 69 4.86 -11.12 -3.23
CA VAL A 69 5.82 -12.04 -2.59
C VAL A 69 5.18 -12.94 -1.51
N ASP A 70 3.84 -13.02 -1.48
CA ASP A 70 3.08 -13.84 -0.53
C ASP A 70 3.45 -13.55 0.95
N LYS A 71 3.73 -12.28 1.25
CA LYS A 71 4.01 -11.76 2.61
C LYS A 71 2.91 -10.83 3.11
N HIS A 72 1.82 -10.71 2.37
CA HIS A 72 0.64 -10.02 2.86
C HIS A 72 0.03 -10.81 4.02
N VAL A 73 -0.42 -10.12 5.06
CA VAL A 73 -0.93 -10.78 6.28
C VAL A 73 -2.12 -11.66 5.90
N ARG A 74 -1.96 -12.97 6.11
CA ARG A 74 -2.97 -13.99 5.84
C ARG A 74 -3.14 -14.88 7.07
N VAL A 75 -4.35 -15.40 7.27
CA VAL A 75 -4.68 -16.27 8.40
C VAL A 75 -4.63 -17.73 7.93
N ASP A 76 -3.52 -18.40 8.23
CA ASP A 76 -3.17 -19.70 7.61
C ASP A 76 -3.62 -20.96 8.36
N ILE A 77 -4.46 -20.83 9.40
CA ILE A 77 -4.75 -21.94 10.32
C ILE A 77 -5.29 -23.18 9.59
N PHE A 78 -6.20 -22.98 8.63
CA PHE A 78 -6.78 -24.05 7.81
C PHE A 78 -6.04 -24.26 6.48
N TYR A 79 -5.42 -23.20 5.96
CA TYR A 79 -4.68 -23.23 4.69
C TYR A 79 -3.42 -24.11 4.77
N ALA A 80 -2.68 -24.04 5.88
CA ALA A 80 -1.44 -24.78 6.08
C ALA A 80 -1.64 -26.31 6.02
N LYS A 81 -2.82 -26.82 6.40
CA LYS A 81 -3.14 -28.26 6.41
C LYS A 81 -3.85 -28.75 5.14
N ALA A 82 -4.26 -27.84 4.26
CA ALA A 82 -5.02 -28.18 3.06
C ALA A 82 -4.15 -28.79 1.95
N ALA A 83 -4.74 -29.66 1.12
CA ALA A 83 -4.09 -30.21 -0.07
C ALA A 83 -3.85 -29.11 -1.13
N PRO A 84 -2.87 -29.28 -2.06
CA PRO A 84 -2.53 -28.26 -3.06
C PRO A 84 -3.73 -27.80 -3.91
N ALA A 85 -4.60 -28.73 -4.31
CA ALA A 85 -5.81 -28.41 -5.07
C ALA A 85 -6.80 -27.55 -4.26
N THR A 86 -6.94 -27.82 -2.97
CA THR A 86 -7.82 -27.06 -2.06
C THR A 86 -7.24 -25.68 -1.80
N ARG A 87 -5.92 -25.56 -1.61
CA ARG A 87 -5.24 -24.25 -1.44
C ARG A 87 -5.49 -23.33 -2.63
N ARG A 88 -5.31 -23.84 -3.85
CA ARG A 88 -5.57 -23.11 -5.09
C ARG A 88 -7.00 -22.57 -5.16
N TRP A 89 -7.98 -23.40 -4.79
CA TRP A 89 -9.39 -22.97 -4.75
C TRP A 89 -9.66 -21.92 -3.66
N ILE A 90 -9.07 -22.07 -2.48
CA ILE A 90 -9.18 -21.10 -1.39
C ILE A 90 -8.59 -19.75 -1.82
N ASP A 91 -7.41 -19.76 -2.44
CA ASP A 91 -6.75 -18.53 -2.91
C ASP A 91 -7.60 -17.85 -3.99
N MET A 92 -8.07 -18.61 -4.99
CA MET A 92 -8.94 -18.06 -6.03
C MET A 92 -10.21 -17.43 -5.43
N ALA A 93 -10.88 -18.13 -4.51
CA ALA A 93 -12.07 -17.63 -3.86
C ALA A 93 -11.78 -16.40 -2.97
N GLY A 94 -10.68 -16.41 -2.22
CA GLY A 94 -10.25 -15.29 -1.37
C GLY A 94 -9.95 -14.04 -2.20
N HIS A 95 -9.23 -14.18 -3.30
CA HIS A 95 -8.95 -13.07 -4.20
C HIS A 95 -10.22 -12.52 -4.86
N LEU A 96 -11.12 -13.40 -5.32
CA LEU A 96 -12.31 -13.01 -6.10
C LEU A 96 -13.45 -12.46 -5.23
N PHE A 97 -13.72 -13.07 -4.07
CA PHE A 97 -14.87 -12.73 -3.23
C PHE A 97 -14.54 -11.87 -2.03
N LEU A 98 -13.28 -11.84 -1.57
CA LEU A 98 -12.89 -11.05 -0.40
C LEU A 98 -12.00 -9.87 -0.79
N LEU A 99 -10.88 -10.12 -1.46
CA LEU A 99 -9.89 -9.08 -1.74
C LEU A 99 -10.38 -8.07 -2.79
N LEU A 100 -10.81 -8.52 -3.97
CA LEU A 100 -11.28 -7.59 -5.01
C LEU A 100 -12.53 -6.77 -4.58
N PRO A 101 -13.56 -7.37 -3.95
CA PRO A 101 -14.73 -6.61 -3.51
C PRO A 101 -14.39 -5.65 -2.38
N SER A 102 -13.50 -6.01 -1.45
CA SER A 102 -13.07 -5.08 -0.39
C SER A 102 -12.27 -3.90 -0.95
N MET A 103 -11.37 -4.13 -1.91
CA MET A 103 -10.65 -3.04 -2.59
C MET A 103 -11.60 -2.14 -3.39
N ALA A 104 -12.58 -2.72 -4.08
CA ALA A 104 -13.60 -1.96 -4.80
C ALA A 104 -14.47 -1.12 -3.85
N ALA A 105 -14.91 -1.68 -2.73
CA ALA A 105 -15.68 -0.97 -1.71
C ALA A 105 -14.87 0.18 -1.09
N LEU A 106 -13.62 -0.07 -0.71
CA LEU A 106 -12.70 0.96 -0.21
C LEU A 106 -12.50 2.08 -1.24
N LEU A 107 -12.31 1.74 -2.51
CA LEU A 107 -12.15 2.73 -3.57
C LEU A 107 -13.42 3.58 -3.74
N CYS A 108 -14.59 2.96 -3.82
CA CYS A 108 -15.87 3.65 -3.96
C CYS A 108 -16.20 4.58 -2.78
N TRP A 109 -15.92 4.14 -1.55
CA TRP A 109 -16.19 4.95 -0.35
C TRP A 109 -15.15 6.03 -0.09
N SER A 110 -13.88 5.79 -0.43
CA SER A 110 -12.83 6.80 -0.28
C SER A 110 -12.89 7.87 -1.37
N TRP A 111 -13.39 7.55 -2.56
CA TRP A 111 -13.36 8.44 -3.72
C TRP A 111 -14.03 9.82 -3.52
N PRO A 112 -15.23 9.93 -2.91
CA PRO A 112 -15.84 11.23 -2.64
C PRO A 112 -14.97 12.09 -1.70
N SER A 113 -14.36 11.46 -0.69
CA SER A 113 -13.48 12.13 0.27
C SER A 113 -12.23 12.66 -0.43
N VAL A 114 -11.54 11.83 -1.21
CA VAL A 114 -10.36 12.22 -1.98
C VAL A 114 -10.71 13.36 -2.94
N ARG A 115 -11.77 13.21 -3.74
CA ARG A 115 -12.20 14.23 -4.71
C ARG A 115 -12.50 15.58 -4.02
N ASN A 116 -13.16 15.55 -2.87
CA ASN A 116 -13.45 16.77 -2.12
C ASN A 116 -12.17 17.44 -1.63
N SER A 117 -11.24 16.67 -1.07
CA SER A 117 -9.93 17.15 -0.61
C SER A 117 -9.12 17.84 -1.70
N TRP A 118 -9.13 17.29 -2.92
CA TRP A 118 -8.48 17.92 -4.08
C TRP A 118 -9.15 19.22 -4.52
N LYS A 119 -10.48 19.33 -4.42
CA LYS A 119 -11.21 20.55 -4.80
C LYS A 119 -10.89 21.73 -3.89
N ILE A 120 -10.72 21.47 -2.59
CA ILE A 120 -10.48 22.50 -1.60
C ILE A 120 -8.99 22.71 -1.29
N LEU A 121 -8.10 21.94 -1.94
CA LEU A 121 -6.67 21.85 -1.60
C LEU A 121 -6.49 21.75 -0.07
N GLU A 122 -7.04 20.66 0.48
CA GLU A 122 -7.16 20.49 1.93
C GLU A 122 -5.83 20.76 2.66
N GLY A 123 -5.90 21.72 3.59
CA GLY A 123 -4.78 22.21 4.37
C GLY A 123 -4.26 21.19 5.39
N PRO A 124 -3.38 21.62 6.31
CA PRO A 124 -2.60 20.71 7.14
C PRO A 124 -3.43 20.04 8.24
N ILE A 125 -3.00 18.85 8.66
CA ILE A 125 -3.66 18.08 9.74
C ILE A 125 -3.53 18.83 11.07
N SER A 126 -2.33 19.36 11.31
CA SER A 126 -1.99 20.14 12.49
C SER A 126 -1.63 21.58 12.10
N VAL A 127 -1.84 22.53 13.02
CA VAL A 127 -1.43 23.92 12.81
C VAL A 127 0.08 23.98 12.56
N GLY A 128 0.52 24.51 11.42
CA GLY A 128 1.93 24.54 11.01
C GLY A 128 2.45 23.23 10.38
N GLY A 129 1.55 22.32 9.99
CA GLY A 129 1.84 21.08 9.29
C GLY A 129 1.97 21.22 7.76
N ILE A 130 1.93 20.08 7.06
CA ILE A 130 2.05 20.01 5.60
C ILE A 130 0.69 20.28 4.95
N GLU A 131 0.60 21.33 4.13
CA GLU A 131 -0.63 21.78 3.43
C GLU A 131 -1.01 20.89 2.22
N ALA A 132 -0.70 19.59 2.26
CA ALA A 132 -0.86 18.67 1.15
C ALA A 132 -1.63 17.40 1.52
N VAL A 133 -2.64 17.53 2.40
CA VAL A 133 -3.42 16.38 2.88
C VAL A 133 -4.19 15.70 1.74
N PHE A 134 -4.53 16.44 0.69
CA PHE A 134 -5.12 15.86 -0.52
C PHE A 134 -4.18 14.83 -1.21
N LEU A 135 -2.85 15.02 -1.16
CA LEU A 135 -1.88 14.02 -1.63
C LEU A 135 -1.89 12.79 -0.73
N LEU A 136 -1.89 12.98 0.58
CA LEU A 136 -1.96 11.89 1.56
C LEU A 136 -3.21 11.04 1.35
N LYS A 137 -4.37 11.66 1.14
CA LYS A 137 -5.63 10.95 0.86
C LYS A 137 -5.61 10.24 -0.48
N SER A 138 -4.90 10.77 -1.48
CA SER A 138 -4.77 10.10 -2.79
C SER A 138 -3.98 8.79 -2.75
N LEU A 139 -3.22 8.52 -1.67
CA LEU A 139 -2.58 7.22 -1.48
C LEU A 139 -3.58 6.08 -1.31
N ILE A 140 -4.77 6.34 -0.77
CA ILE A 140 -5.82 5.33 -0.57
C ILE A 140 -6.27 4.70 -1.90
N PRO A 141 -6.71 5.48 -2.92
CA PRO A 141 -7.08 4.90 -4.21
C PRO A 141 -5.90 4.25 -4.92
N VAL A 142 -4.68 4.80 -4.79
CA VAL A 142 -3.47 4.18 -5.37
C VAL A 142 -3.20 2.81 -4.75
N PHE A 143 -3.28 2.70 -3.42
CA PHE A 143 -3.20 1.41 -2.71
C PHE A 143 -4.23 0.42 -3.24
N CYS A 144 -5.50 0.83 -3.33
CA CYS A 144 -6.58 -0.05 -3.80
C CYS A 144 -6.31 -0.56 -5.22
N VAL A 145 -5.86 0.32 -6.11
CA VAL A 145 -5.53 -0.03 -7.50
C VAL A 145 -4.33 -0.98 -7.57
N LEU A 146 -3.23 -0.68 -6.88
CA LEU A 146 -2.03 -1.53 -6.90
C LEU A 146 -2.30 -2.95 -6.37
N VAL A 147 -3.03 -3.05 -5.26
CA VAL A 147 -3.41 -4.32 -4.64
C VAL A 147 -4.42 -5.08 -5.52
N ALA A 148 -5.42 -4.41 -6.07
CA ALA A 148 -6.39 -5.03 -6.97
C ALA A 148 -5.72 -5.55 -8.26
N LEU A 149 -4.82 -4.77 -8.86
CA LEU A 149 -4.04 -5.21 -10.01
C LEU A 149 -3.20 -6.45 -9.68
N GLN A 150 -2.49 -6.44 -8.55
CA GLN A 150 -1.71 -7.61 -8.14
C GLN A 150 -2.59 -8.84 -7.91
N SER A 151 -3.75 -8.66 -7.29
CA SER A 151 -4.73 -9.74 -7.11
C SER A 151 -5.19 -10.32 -8.45
N ILE A 152 -5.43 -9.48 -9.46
CA ILE A 152 -5.78 -9.94 -10.81
C ILE A 152 -4.61 -10.71 -11.44
N ALA A 153 -3.37 -10.24 -11.26
CA ALA A 153 -2.18 -10.95 -11.76
C ALA A 153 -2.03 -12.34 -11.15
N ILE A 154 -2.26 -12.47 -9.83
CA ILE A 154 -2.25 -13.75 -9.12
C ILE A 154 -3.38 -14.66 -9.62
N LEU A 155 -4.61 -14.14 -9.73
CA LEU A 155 -5.75 -14.90 -10.26
C LEU A 155 -5.49 -15.43 -11.67
N LEU A 156 -4.88 -14.63 -12.56
CA LEU A 156 -4.54 -15.06 -13.91
C LEU A 156 -3.54 -16.24 -13.92
N ARG A 157 -2.58 -16.27 -12.99
CA ARG A 157 -1.64 -17.39 -12.83
C ARG A 157 -2.32 -18.63 -12.25
N LEU A 158 -3.14 -18.43 -11.21
CA LEU A 158 -3.94 -19.48 -10.61
C LEU A 158 -4.92 -20.10 -11.61
N VAL A 159 -5.42 -19.37 -12.62
CA VAL A 159 -6.22 -19.95 -13.70
C VAL A 159 -5.35 -20.69 -14.71
N ALA A 160 -4.17 -20.14 -15.06
CA ALA A 160 -3.24 -20.76 -16.00
C ALA A 160 -2.59 -22.06 -15.51
N GLY A 161 -2.63 -22.35 -14.20
CA GLY A 161 -2.04 -23.57 -13.64
C GLY A 161 -0.59 -23.43 -13.21
N GLU A 162 -0.04 -22.21 -13.23
CA GLU A 162 1.24 -21.91 -12.60
C GLU A 162 1.01 -21.73 -11.10
N GLU A 163 1.84 -22.38 -10.27
CA GLU A 163 1.87 -22.04 -8.85
C GLU A 163 2.34 -20.58 -8.70
N PRO A 164 1.69 -19.78 -7.82
CA PRO A 164 2.15 -18.44 -7.53
C PRO A 164 3.60 -18.50 -7.00
N ALA A 165 4.46 -17.61 -7.53
CA ALA A 165 5.89 -17.56 -7.26
C ALA A 165 6.22 -17.11 -5.83
#